data_AF-A0A838NX88-F1
#
_entry.id   AF-A0A838NX88-F1
#
_cell.length_a   1.000
_cell.length_b   1.000
_cell.length_c   1.000
_cell.angle_alpha   90.00
_cell.angle_beta   90.00
_cell.angle_gamma   90.00
#
_symmetry.space_group_name_H-M   'P 1'
#
loop_
_entity.id
_entity.type
_entity.pdbx_description
1 polymer ?
#
loop_
_entity_poly.entity_id
_entity_poly.type
_entity_poly.pdbx_seq_one_letter_code
_entity_poly.pdbx_strand_id
1 'polypeptide(L)'
;MHTDARTLESGAVLEADLCIVGAGAAGLSVALEWVNSPLKVLLLEGGGFDLEPEMQDLYRGDIVGQPYYPLQAAALHYFGGTTGHWAGFCSTYDAIDFEKRPWVPHSGWPIRREDMDPFYTRAQRVLELGPYEYNAEYWVKRDPALAPLAVDPKVVWTKMWQFSPPTRFGTKYQDAIVNARNVHLYTHANVCEVEANDALTAVQGLRVRTLGGKEYRVRARCYVLACSTIQNARLLLASNRQATVGLGNAHDLVGRYFMEHLEMPGGELVLAKPRSAKMKIYALQFGLTKARGELALGPQVQREHGILNGTASLAPGAPGEEVKSTFQRFPPQMQVAMRAWEKGGRKGPPPFASAGRPSLNSAASAPP
;
A
#
# COMPACT_ATOMS: atom_id res chain seq x y z
N MET A 1 -18.65 12.04 12.07
CA MET A 1 -18.41 12.80 13.33
C MET A 1 -16.97 12.57 13.80
N HIS A 2 -16.41 13.42 14.67
CA HIS A 2 -15.02 13.27 15.16
C HIS A 2 -14.88 13.60 16.66
N THR A 3 -14.00 12.86 17.34
CA THR A 3 -13.55 13.16 18.71
C THR A 3 -12.07 12.87 18.85
N ASP A 4 -11.35 13.78 19.51
CA ASP A 4 -9.99 13.52 19.97
C ASP A 4 -10.05 12.67 21.25
N ALA A 5 -9.53 11.43 21.21
CA ALA A 5 -9.59 10.52 22.35
C ALA A 5 -8.92 11.07 23.62
N ARG A 6 -8.01 12.03 23.50
CA ARG A 6 -7.35 12.69 24.65
C ARG A 6 -8.35 13.49 25.49
N THR A 7 -9.50 13.89 24.95
CA THR A 7 -10.52 14.65 25.68
C THR A 7 -11.52 13.75 26.40
N LEU A 8 -11.56 12.45 26.11
CA LEU A 8 -12.44 11.51 26.80
C LEU A 8 -12.08 11.40 28.29
N GLU A 9 -13.09 11.06 29.09
CA GLU A 9 -12.88 10.66 30.48
C GLU A 9 -12.21 9.29 30.54
N SER A 10 -11.25 9.12 31.46
CA SER A 10 -10.62 7.82 31.66
C SER A 10 -11.64 6.84 32.24
N GLY A 11 -11.68 5.62 31.71
CA GLY A 11 -12.65 4.59 32.07
C GLY A 11 -13.91 4.59 31.20
N ALA A 12 -14.05 5.53 30.24
CA ALA A 12 -15.17 5.55 29.33
C ALA A 12 -15.34 4.22 28.56
N VAL A 13 -16.58 3.89 28.20
CA VAL A 13 -16.92 2.74 27.36
C VAL A 13 -17.66 3.26 26.12
N LEU A 14 -17.09 2.99 24.95
CA LEU A 14 -17.72 3.32 23.68
C LEU A 14 -18.37 2.06 23.11
N GLU A 15 -19.60 2.18 22.62
CA GLU A 15 -20.37 1.06 22.07
C GLU A 15 -20.79 1.30 20.62
N ALA A 16 -20.77 0.25 19.79
CA ALA A 16 -21.19 0.32 18.38
C ALA A 16 -21.56 -1.05 17.80
N ASP A 17 -22.10 -1.07 16.58
CA ASP A 17 -22.28 -2.32 15.84
C ASP A 17 -20.97 -2.80 15.25
N LEU A 18 -20.17 -1.88 14.69
CA LEU A 18 -18.89 -2.17 14.05
C LEU A 18 -17.79 -1.25 14.62
N CYS A 19 -16.65 -1.83 14.95
CA CYS A 19 -15.43 -1.08 15.28
C CYS A 19 -14.31 -1.42 14.28
N ILE A 20 -13.76 -0.40 13.64
CA ILE A 20 -12.65 -0.50 12.70
C ILE A 20 -11.42 0.14 13.36
N VAL A 21 -10.32 -0.60 13.44
CA VAL A 21 -9.06 -0.16 14.04
C VAL A 21 -8.05 0.17 12.95
N GLY A 22 -7.60 1.42 12.88
CA GLY A 22 -6.70 1.96 11.86
C GLY A 22 -7.46 2.70 10.77
N ALA A 23 -7.15 3.98 10.55
CA ALA A 23 -7.75 4.84 9.52
C ALA A 23 -6.82 5.01 8.31
N GLY A 24 -6.08 3.96 7.94
CA GLY A 24 -5.35 3.88 6.67
C GLY A 24 -6.23 3.50 5.48
N ALA A 25 -5.62 3.16 4.34
CA ALA A 25 -6.34 2.79 3.11
C ALA A 25 -7.43 1.73 3.34
N ALA A 26 -7.07 0.64 4.05
CA ALA A 26 -7.97 -0.47 4.31
C ALA A 26 -9.15 -0.05 5.22
N GLY A 27 -8.87 0.57 6.36
CA GLY A 27 -9.91 0.98 7.31
C GLY A 27 -10.85 2.04 6.76
N LEU A 28 -10.32 3.02 6.02
CA LEU A 28 -11.14 4.03 5.35
C LEU A 28 -11.98 3.43 4.22
N SER A 29 -11.45 2.48 3.44
CA SER A 29 -12.22 1.78 2.42
C SER A 29 -13.40 1.02 3.03
N VAL A 30 -13.19 0.35 4.17
CA VAL A 30 -14.29 -0.29 4.90
C VAL A 30 -15.26 0.77 5.40
N ALA A 31 -14.80 1.80 6.12
CA ALA A 31 -15.68 2.82 6.70
C ALA A 31 -16.56 3.51 5.65
N LEU A 32 -16.03 3.84 4.47
CA LEU A 32 -16.76 4.47 3.36
C LEU A 32 -17.95 3.64 2.88
N GLU A 33 -17.85 2.31 2.89
CA GLU A 33 -18.95 1.41 2.52
C GLU A 33 -20.08 1.44 3.56
N TRP A 34 -19.78 1.83 4.79
CA TRP A 34 -20.75 1.88 5.89
C TRP A 34 -21.34 3.27 6.15
N VAL A 35 -20.84 4.34 5.52
CA VAL A 35 -21.30 5.75 5.74
C VAL A 35 -22.80 5.95 5.50
N ASN A 36 -23.43 5.12 4.64
CA ASN A 36 -24.87 5.22 4.35
C ASN A 36 -25.69 4.08 4.97
N SER A 37 -25.10 3.33 5.89
CA SER A 37 -25.78 2.26 6.61
C SER A 37 -26.51 2.79 7.87
N PRO A 38 -27.50 2.06 8.41
CA PRO A 38 -28.13 2.41 9.68
C PRO A 38 -27.28 2.04 10.90
N LEU A 39 -26.16 1.33 10.72
CA LEU A 39 -25.36 0.81 11.82
C LEU A 39 -24.43 1.89 12.40
N LYS A 40 -24.20 1.83 13.71
CA LYS A 40 -23.23 2.69 14.38
C LYS A 40 -21.83 2.13 14.16
N VAL A 41 -20.93 2.94 13.61
CA VAL A 41 -19.55 2.55 13.30
C VAL A 41 -18.57 3.44 14.06
N LEU A 42 -17.62 2.84 14.77
CA LEU A 42 -16.45 3.55 15.30
C LEU A 42 -15.25 3.28 14.41
N LEU A 43 -14.55 4.34 14.04
CA LEU A 43 -13.25 4.27 13.36
C LEU A 43 -12.19 4.82 14.32
N LEU A 44 -11.27 3.97 14.75
CA LEU A 44 -10.21 4.33 15.71
C LEU A 44 -8.90 4.54 14.97
N GLU A 45 -8.26 5.68 15.15
CA GLU A 45 -6.93 5.99 14.63
C GLU A 45 -5.99 6.33 15.78
N GLY A 46 -4.84 5.68 15.82
CA GLY A 46 -3.86 5.86 16.89
C GLY A 46 -3.17 7.22 16.84
N GLY A 47 -3.02 7.83 15.66
CA GLY A 47 -2.49 9.18 15.48
C GLY A 47 -3.55 10.29 15.32
N GLY A 48 -3.07 11.51 15.05
CA GLY A 48 -3.88 12.69 14.74
C GLY A 48 -4.22 12.82 13.26
N PHE A 49 -4.65 14.03 12.84
CA PHE A 49 -4.82 14.35 11.41
C PHE A 49 -3.50 14.69 10.71
N ASP A 50 -2.49 15.04 11.50
CA ASP A 50 -1.15 15.38 11.04
C ASP A 50 -0.14 14.35 11.54
N LEU A 51 1.05 14.35 10.93
CA LEU A 51 2.16 13.52 11.38
C LEU A 51 2.73 14.08 12.70
N GLU A 52 2.65 13.26 13.75
CA GLU A 52 3.18 13.59 15.09
C GLU A 52 4.40 12.69 15.40
N PRO A 53 5.59 13.27 15.66
CA PRO A 53 6.81 12.48 15.93
C PRO A 53 6.64 11.46 17.07
N GLU A 54 5.94 11.82 18.14
CA GLU A 54 5.74 10.97 19.31
C GLU A 54 4.84 9.77 18.98
N MET A 55 3.84 9.96 18.11
CA MET A 55 3.00 8.86 17.62
C MET A 55 3.76 7.97 16.65
N GLN A 56 4.54 8.58 15.76
CA GLN A 56 5.36 7.86 14.79
C GLN A 56 6.44 7.02 15.48
N ASP A 57 6.92 7.45 16.65
CA ASP A 57 7.91 6.72 17.43
C ASP A 57 7.43 5.34 17.90
N LEU A 58 6.12 5.16 18.05
CA LEU A 58 5.52 3.87 18.39
C LEU A 58 5.78 2.77 17.34
N TYR A 59 6.16 3.15 16.10
CA TYR A 59 6.49 2.23 15.01
C TYR A 59 7.99 1.90 14.92
N ARG A 60 8.80 2.35 15.88
CA ARG A 60 10.22 1.97 15.94
C ARG A 60 10.38 0.45 16.07
N GLY A 61 11.45 -0.06 15.49
CA GLY A 61 11.83 -1.46 15.56
C GLY A 61 13.12 -1.71 14.80
N ASP A 62 13.70 -2.88 15.02
CA ASP A 62 14.97 -3.27 14.42
C ASP A 62 14.76 -3.89 13.04
N ILE A 63 15.66 -3.55 12.11
CA ILE A 63 15.72 -4.15 10.78
C ILE A 63 16.97 -5.02 10.76
N VAL A 64 16.78 -6.32 10.54
CA VAL A 64 17.85 -7.30 10.44
C VAL A 64 17.86 -7.92 9.05
N GLY A 65 19.05 -8.28 8.55
CA GLY A 65 19.21 -8.84 7.21
C GLY A 65 19.45 -7.76 6.15
N GLN A 66 18.63 -7.72 5.11
CA GLN A 66 18.78 -6.77 4.01
C GLN A 66 18.50 -5.33 4.47
N PRO A 67 19.31 -4.34 4.08
CA PRO A 67 19.03 -2.94 4.37
C PRO A 67 17.65 -2.53 3.84
N TYR A 68 16.87 -1.85 4.67
CA TYR A 68 15.51 -1.40 4.35
C TYR A 68 15.28 0.02 4.90
N TYR A 69 14.21 0.68 4.47
CA TYR A 69 13.84 1.98 5.04
C TYR A 69 13.58 1.84 6.55
N PRO A 70 13.92 2.85 7.37
CA PRO A 70 13.49 2.86 8.77
C PRO A 70 11.98 2.60 8.86
N LEU A 71 11.52 1.74 9.78
CA LEU A 71 10.10 1.35 9.85
C LEU A 71 9.16 2.56 10.02
N GLN A 72 9.62 3.56 10.76
CA GLN A 72 8.94 4.85 10.96
C GLN A 72 8.81 5.68 9.67
N ALA A 73 9.61 5.37 8.65
CA ALA A 73 9.55 5.98 7.32
C ALA A 73 8.65 5.18 6.37
N ALA A 74 8.59 3.85 6.55
CA ALA A 74 7.89 2.93 5.66
C ALA A 74 6.38 2.86 5.96
N ALA A 75 5.97 3.14 7.20
CA ALA A 75 4.58 3.19 7.62
C ALA A 75 4.30 4.48 8.39
N LEU A 76 3.16 5.12 8.11
CA LEU A 76 2.79 6.39 8.74
C LEU A 76 1.68 6.20 9.77
N HIS A 77 1.85 6.80 10.94
CA HIS A 77 0.92 6.66 12.08
C HIS A 77 0.08 7.92 12.29
N TYR A 78 -0.89 8.13 11.41
CA TYR A 78 -1.86 9.23 11.45
C TYR A 78 -3.04 8.94 10.52
N PHE A 79 -4.08 9.77 10.56
CA PHE A 79 -5.26 9.62 9.71
C PHE A 79 -4.92 9.59 8.22
N GLY A 80 -5.35 8.54 7.51
CA GLY A 80 -5.00 8.26 6.11
C GLY A 80 -3.83 7.28 5.95
N GLY A 81 -3.01 7.10 6.98
CA GLY A 81 -1.90 6.15 7.05
C GLY A 81 -0.88 6.29 5.91
N THR A 82 -0.29 5.18 5.49
CA THR A 82 0.78 5.12 4.47
C THR A 82 0.36 5.62 3.08
N THR A 83 -0.94 5.83 2.81
CA THR A 83 -1.36 6.57 1.60
C THR A 83 -0.91 8.04 1.63
N GLY A 84 -0.48 8.52 2.80
CA GLY A 84 0.18 9.80 2.96
C GLY A 84 1.32 10.00 1.97
N HIS A 85 2.12 8.99 1.68
CA HIS A 85 3.34 9.13 0.86
C HIS A 85 3.53 8.07 -0.24
N TRP A 86 2.61 7.10 -0.39
CA TRP A 86 2.63 6.13 -1.51
C TRP A 86 2.69 6.79 -2.91
N ALA A 87 3.19 6.05 -3.89
CA ALA A 87 3.37 6.56 -5.26
C ALA A 87 2.16 6.33 -6.18
N GLY A 88 1.11 5.64 -5.72
CA GLY A 88 -0.13 5.43 -6.47
C GLY A 88 -0.06 4.35 -7.56
N PHE A 89 0.92 3.44 -7.49
CA PHE A 89 1.05 2.33 -8.44
C PHE A 89 0.03 1.25 -8.10
N CYS A 90 -0.78 0.86 -9.08
CA CYS A 90 -1.82 -0.16 -8.90
C CYS A 90 -1.82 -1.15 -10.05
N SER A 91 -1.72 -2.44 -9.73
CA SER A 91 -1.92 -3.55 -10.66
C SER A 91 -2.68 -4.66 -9.95
N THR A 92 -3.29 -5.57 -10.72
CA THR A 92 -3.97 -6.73 -10.15
C THR A 92 -2.99 -7.88 -9.96
N TYR A 93 -3.34 -8.81 -9.06
CA TYR A 93 -2.70 -10.13 -9.07
C TYR A 93 -3.00 -10.88 -10.38
N ASP A 94 -2.11 -11.79 -10.74
CA ASP A 94 -2.27 -12.66 -11.91
C ASP A 94 -2.93 -13.97 -11.50
N ALA A 95 -3.54 -14.68 -12.46
CA ALA A 95 -4.24 -15.94 -12.16
C ALA A 95 -3.35 -16.97 -11.43
N ILE A 96 -2.07 -17.06 -11.83
CA ILE A 96 -1.09 -17.97 -11.22
C ILE A 96 -0.80 -17.67 -9.74
N ASP A 97 -1.03 -16.44 -9.27
CA ASP A 97 -0.80 -16.07 -7.87
C ASP A 97 -1.82 -16.72 -6.93
N PHE A 98 -3.01 -17.06 -7.43
CA PHE A 98 -4.08 -17.73 -6.69
C PHE A 98 -3.92 -19.25 -6.66
N GLU A 99 -3.13 -19.81 -7.59
CA GLU A 99 -3.00 -21.25 -7.73
C GLU A 99 -2.06 -21.88 -6.69
N LYS A 100 -2.25 -23.18 -6.45
CA LYS A 100 -1.25 -23.99 -5.75
C LYS A 100 -0.05 -24.20 -6.68
N ARG A 101 1.12 -23.77 -6.24
CA ARG A 101 2.39 -23.89 -6.96
C ARG A 101 3.29 -24.90 -6.24
N PRO A 102 3.62 -26.07 -6.84
CA PRO A 102 4.42 -27.10 -6.17
C PRO A 102 5.79 -26.64 -5.64
N TRP A 103 6.37 -25.59 -6.23
CA TRP A 103 7.66 -25.01 -5.83
C TRP A 103 7.53 -23.88 -4.79
N VAL A 104 6.31 -23.48 -4.41
CA VAL A 104 6.07 -22.44 -3.40
C VAL A 104 5.33 -23.08 -2.22
N PRO A 105 6.01 -23.33 -1.09
CA PRO A 105 5.39 -23.89 0.10
C PRO A 105 4.19 -23.06 0.55
N HIS A 106 3.13 -23.74 1.00
CA HIS A 106 1.89 -23.12 1.50
C HIS A 106 1.17 -22.18 0.49
N SER A 107 1.43 -22.33 -0.81
CA SER A 107 0.68 -21.64 -1.86
C SER A 107 -0.68 -22.29 -2.16
N GLY A 108 -1.52 -21.55 -2.86
CA GLY A 108 -2.91 -21.92 -3.18
C GLY A 108 -3.87 -21.11 -2.34
N TRP A 109 -4.43 -20.06 -2.94
CA TRP A 109 -5.46 -19.25 -2.30
C TRP A 109 -6.77 -20.03 -2.27
N PRO A 110 -7.61 -19.86 -1.22
CA PRO A 110 -8.93 -20.48 -1.15
C PRO A 110 -9.99 -19.77 -2.01
N ILE A 111 -9.57 -18.81 -2.83
CA ILE A 111 -10.39 -18.01 -3.76
C ILE A 111 -9.68 -17.95 -5.11
N ARG A 112 -10.43 -17.59 -6.15
CA ARG A 112 -9.93 -17.46 -7.52
C ARG A 112 -9.61 -16.01 -7.84
N ARG A 113 -8.86 -15.79 -8.92
CA ARG A 113 -8.60 -14.47 -9.46
C ARG A 113 -9.90 -13.73 -9.79
N GLU A 114 -10.84 -14.43 -10.39
CA GLU A 114 -12.09 -13.84 -10.88
C GLU A 114 -13.00 -13.37 -9.73
N ASP A 115 -12.89 -14.01 -8.56
CA ASP A 115 -13.61 -13.59 -7.34
C ASP A 115 -13.21 -12.17 -6.91
N MET A 116 -12.05 -11.68 -7.35
CA MET A 116 -11.57 -10.34 -7.06
C MET A 116 -12.10 -9.25 -7.99
N ASP A 117 -12.64 -9.61 -9.16
CA ASP A 117 -13.01 -8.63 -10.21
C ASP A 117 -14.05 -7.59 -9.75
N PRO A 118 -15.12 -7.97 -9.01
CA PRO A 118 -16.08 -6.98 -8.49
C PRO A 118 -15.41 -5.99 -7.51
N PHE A 119 -14.44 -6.46 -6.73
CA PHE A 119 -13.73 -5.64 -5.75
C PHE A 119 -12.68 -4.74 -6.40
N TYR A 120 -11.95 -5.24 -7.41
CA TYR A 120 -11.05 -4.39 -8.19
C TYR A 120 -11.80 -3.29 -8.94
N THR A 121 -12.96 -3.60 -9.53
CA THR A 121 -13.81 -2.60 -10.18
C THR A 121 -14.22 -1.49 -9.21
N ARG A 122 -14.59 -1.83 -7.98
CA ARG A 122 -14.91 -0.85 -6.93
C ARG A 122 -13.68 -0.06 -6.49
N ALA A 123 -12.55 -0.74 -6.30
CA ALA A 123 -11.29 -0.11 -5.91
C ALA A 123 -10.82 0.96 -6.92
N GLN A 124 -11.11 0.80 -8.22
CA GLN A 124 -10.77 1.84 -9.21
C GLN A 124 -11.34 3.22 -8.82
N ARG A 125 -12.57 3.26 -8.30
CA ARG A 125 -13.21 4.51 -7.87
C ARG A 125 -12.59 5.08 -6.61
N VAL A 126 -12.25 4.22 -5.66
CA VAL A 126 -11.65 4.61 -4.37
C VAL A 126 -10.20 5.10 -4.56
N LEU A 127 -9.49 4.57 -5.55
CA LEU A 127 -8.10 4.93 -5.82
C LEU A 127 -7.95 6.01 -6.91
N GLU A 128 -9.07 6.54 -7.42
CA GLU A 128 -9.12 7.52 -8.52
C GLU A 128 -8.35 7.06 -9.76
N LEU A 129 -8.49 5.77 -10.06
CA LEU A 129 -7.88 5.13 -11.22
C LEU A 129 -8.80 5.22 -12.44
N GLY A 130 -8.28 4.77 -13.58
CA GLY A 130 -9.02 4.67 -14.82
C GLY A 130 -10.02 3.50 -14.81
N PRO A 131 -10.50 3.11 -16.01
CA PRO A 131 -11.35 1.95 -16.15
C PRO A 131 -10.64 0.68 -15.67
N TYR A 132 -11.44 -0.33 -15.30
CA TYR A 132 -10.93 -1.64 -14.89
C TYR A 132 -10.37 -2.44 -16.07
N GLU A 133 -9.24 -1.97 -16.61
CA GLU A 133 -8.59 -2.49 -17.81
C GLU A 133 -7.08 -2.57 -17.66
N TYR A 134 -6.59 -3.80 -17.59
CA TYR A 134 -5.17 -4.13 -17.41
C TYR A 134 -4.60 -4.93 -18.58
N ASN A 135 -5.37 -5.07 -19.67
CA ASN A 135 -4.85 -5.62 -20.93
C ASN A 135 -4.13 -4.51 -21.71
N ALA A 136 -2.89 -4.75 -22.13
CA ALA A 136 -2.12 -3.80 -22.94
C ALA A 136 -2.84 -3.42 -24.25
N GLU A 137 -3.57 -4.36 -24.87
CA GLU A 137 -4.30 -4.11 -26.12
C GLU A 137 -5.35 -3.00 -26.00
N TYR A 138 -6.00 -2.89 -24.84
CA TYR A 138 -6.98 -1.82 -24.57
C TYR A 138 -6.34 -0.44 -24.66
N TRP A 139 -5.09 -0.31 -24.18
CA TRP A 139 -4.33 0.92 -24.18
C TRP A 139 -3.72 1.23 -25.55
N VAL A 140 -3.23 0.20 -26.25
CA VAL A 140 -2.73 0.33 -27.63
C VAL A 140 -3.82 0.83 -28.59
N LYS A 141 -5.06 0.37 -28.43
CA LYS A 141 -6.20 0.85 -29.24
C LYS A 141 -6.47 2.36 -29.06
N ARG A 142 -6.11 2.93 -27.90
CA ARG A 142 -6.29 4.37 -27.60
C ARG A 142 -5.10 5.20 -28.04
N ASP A 143 -3.91 4.62 -27.94
CA ASP A 143 -2.67 5.25 -28.33
C ASP A 143 -1.74 4.20 -28.93
N PRO A 144 -1.66 4.10 -30.27
CA PRO A 144 -0.81 3.13 -30.96
C PRO A 144 0.67 3.22 -30.60
N ALA A 145 1.14 4.37 -30.08
CA ALA A 145 2.52 4.52 -29.61
C ALA A 145 2.79 3.73 -28.32
N LEU A 146 1.76 3.23 -27.64
CA LEU A 146 1.88 2.30 -26.51
C LEU A 146 2.07 0.85 -26.94
N ALA A 147 2.27 0.56 -28.24
CA ALA A 147 2.55 -0.80 -28.69
C ALA A 147 3.79 -1.38 -27.95
N PRO A 148 3.67 -2.56 -27.31
CA PRO A 148 4.77 -3.14 -26.55
C PRO A 148 5.91 -3.61 -27.47
N LEU A 149 7.09 -3.80 -26.86
CA LEU A 149 8.21 -4.52 -27.47
C LEU A 149 7.74 -5.87 -28.01
N ALA A 150 8.20 -6.22 -29.22
CA ALA A 150 7.92 -7.51 -29.83
C ALA A 150 8.81 -8.58 -29.17
N VAL A 151 8.24 -9.28 -28.19
CA VAL A 151 8.81 -10.44 -27.48
C VAL A 151 7.90 -11.65 -27.67
N ASP A 152 8.40 -12.86 -27.40
CA ASP A 152 7.54 -14.04 -27.38
C ASP A 152 6.56 -13.95 -26.18
N PRO A 153 5.25 -13.79 -26.41
CA PRO A 153 4.26 -13.64 -25.33
C PRO A 153 4.13 -14.88 -24.45
N LYS A 154 4.63 -16.05 -24.87
CA LYS A 154 4.69 -17.25 -24.04
C LYS A 154 5.78 -17.15 -22.97
N VAL A 155 6.81 -16.35 -23.23
CA VAL A 155 7.96 -16.18 -22.34
C VAL A 155 7.80 -14.93 -21.49
N VAL A 156 7.55 -13.79 -22.13
CA VAL A 156 7.43 -12.48 -21.50
C VAL A 156 6.19 -11.78 -22.02
N TRP A 157 5.39 -11.22 -21.13
CA TRP A 157 4.23 -10.42 -21.47
C TRP A 157 4.31 -9.03 -20.84
N THR A 158 3.53 -8.09 -21.36
CA THR A 158 3.47 -6.72 -20.82
C THR A 158 2.39 -6.63 -19.75
N LYS A 159 2.81 -6.65 -18.47
CA LYS A 159 1.91 -6.45 -17.33
C LYS A 159 1.61 -4.96 -17.15
N MET A 160 0.32 -4.62 -17.13
CA MET A 160 -0.09 -3.23 -17.00
C MET A 160 -0.18 -2.79 -15.53
N TRP A 161 0.26 -1.57 -15.31
CA TRP A 161 0.09 -0.79 -14.09
C TRP A 161 -0.72 0.44 -14.42
N GLN A 162 -1.64 0.81 -13.54
CA GLN A 162 -2.34 2.10 -13.57
C GLN A 162 -1.86 2.98 -12.42
N PHE A 163 -1.96 4.29 -12.63
CA PHE A 163 -1.42 5.30 -11.71
C PHE A 163 -2.52 6.18 -11.15
N SER A 164 -2.72 6.08 -9.84
CA SER A 164 -3.51 7.01 -9.04
C SER A 164 -2.83 8.39 -9.04
N PRO A 165 -3.58 9.50 -8.84
CA PRO A 165 -3.03 10.87 -8.73
C PRO A 165 -2.19 11.14 -7.46
N PRO A 166 -1.41 10.16 -7.01
CA PRO A 166 -1.62 9.34 -5.80
C PRO A 166 -2.67 9.87 -4.82
N THR A 167 -3.83 9.21 -4.77
CA THR A 167 -4.92 9.52 -3.84
C THR A 167 -4.43 9.42 -2.40
N ARG A 168 -4.43 10.55 -1.70
CA ARG A 168 -4.08 10.63 -0.28
C ARG A 168 -5.35 10.43 0.52
N PHE A 169 -5.55 9.27 1.13
CA PHE A 169 -6.87 8.93 1.69
C PHE A 169 -7.26 9.86 2.84
N GLY A 170 -6.29 10.30 3.65
CA GLY A 170 -6.50 11.31 4.68
C GLY A 170 -7.15 12.55 4.08
N THR A 171 -6.46 13.24 3.16
CA THR A 171 -7.00 14.44 2.50
C THR A 171 -8.28 14.18 1.70
N LYS A 172 -8.35 13.07 0.95
CA LYS A 172 -9.46 12.76 0.04
C LYS A 172 -10.77 12.45 0.76
N TYR A 173 -10.69 11.72 1.88
CA TYR A 173 -11.87 11.13 2.53
C TYR A 173 -12.17 11.69 3.92
N GLN A 174 -11.35 12.62 4.43
CA GLN A 174 -11.60 13.26 5.73
C GLN A 174 -13.02 13.80 5.84
N ASP A 175 -13.46 14.64 4.89
CA ASP A 175 -14.79 15.24 4.95
C ASP A 175 -15.90 14.20 4.90
N ALA A 176 -15.77 13.16 4.08
CA ALA A 176 -16.75 12.08 4.00
C ALA A 176 -16.92 11.37 5.35
N ILE A 177 -15.82 11.14 6.08
CA ILE A 177 -15.83 10.46 7.38
C ILE A 177 -16.28 11.40 8.51
N VAL A 178 -15.72 12.61 8.59
CA VAL A 178 -16.02 13.56 9.66
C VAL A 178 -17.47 14.04 9.57
N ASN A 179 -18.05 14.14 8.38
CA ASN A 179 -19.45 14.53 8.18
C ASN A 179 -20.43 13.35 8.11
N ALA A 180 -19.95 12.09 8.14
CA ALA A 180 -20.82 10.93 8.21
C ALA A 180 -21.67 10.94 9.49
N ARG A 181 -22.95 10.59 9.35
CA ARG A 181 -23.94 10.59 10.45
C ARG A 181 -23.83 9.38 11.38
N ASN A 182 -23.31 8.27 10.88
CA ASN A 182 -23.26 7.00 11.59
C ASN A 182 -21.83 6.49 11.83
N VAL A 183 -20.82 7.11 11.19
CA VAL A 183 -19.40 6.83 11.42
C VAL A 183 -18.82 7.90 12.34
N HIS A 184 -18.22 7.45 13.44
CA HIS A 184 -17.55 8.30 14.42
C HIS A 184 -16.05 8.00 14.43
N LEU A 185 -15.25 8.96 14.00
CA LEU A 185 -13.79 8.89 14.03
C LEU A 185 -13.26 9.30 15.40
N TYR A 186 -12.38 8.47 15.98
CA TYR A 186 -11.61 8.81 17.17
C TYR A 186 -10.12 8.86 16.80
N THR A 187 -9.50 10.02 16.93
CA THR A 187 -8.04 10.19 16.77
C THR A 187 -7.32 10.04 18.10
N HIS A 188 -6.02 9.77 18.09
CA HIS A 188 -5.19 9.47 19.27
C HIS A 188 -5.65 8.23 20.06
N ALA A 189 -6.39 7.35 19.41
CA ALA A 189 -7.04 6.16 19.95
C ALA A 189 -6.16 4.91 19.76
N ASN A 190 -5.09 4.76 20.54
CA ASN A 190 -4.18 3.62 20.38
C ASN A 190 -4.80 2.36 20.99
N VAL A 191 -5.24 1.44 20.15
CA VAL A 191 -5.69 0.12 20.61
C VAL A 191 -4.47 -0.68 21.06
N CYS A 192 -4.43 -1.03 22.35
CA CYS A 192 -3.30 -1.73 22.94
C CYS A 192 -3.57 -3.22 23.16
N GLU A 193 -4.84 -3.63 23.18
CA GLU A 193 -5.22 -5.03 23.35
C GLU A 193 -6.61 -5.30 22.77
N VAL A 194 -6.75 -6.46 22.15
CA VAL A 194 -8.03 -7.09 21.81
C VAL A 194 -8.40 -8.06 22.93
N GLU A 195 -9.45 -7.76 23.66
CA GLU A 195 -9.89 -8.52 24.83
C GLU A 195 -10.87 -9.62 24.37
N ALA A 196 -10.48 -10.88 24.53
CA ALA A 196 -11.30 -12.05 24.20
C ALA A 196 -12.00 -12.62 25.43
N ASN A 197 -13.06 -13.40 25.22
CA ASN A 197 -13.66 -14.21 26.27
C ASN A 197 -12.73 -15.37 26.69
N ASP A 198 -12.98 -15.97 27.86
CA ASP A 198 -12.16 -17.06 28.40
C ASP A 198 -12.08 -18.28 27.47
N ALA A 199 -13.13 -18.55 26.70
CA ALA A 199 -13.17 -19.66 25.74
C ALA A 199 -12.45 -19.35 24.41
N LEU A 200 -11.96 -18.12 24.21
CA LEU A 200 -11.33 -17.64 22.95
C LEU A 200 -12.22 -17.81 21.71
N THR A 201 -13.53 -17.76 21.88
CA THR A 201 -14.52 -17.90 20.80
C THR A 201 -15.08 -16.56 20.33
N ALA A 202 -14.88 -15.48 21.09
CA ALA A 202 -15.38 -14.15 20.75
C ALA A 202 -14.51 -13.03 21.34
N VAL A 203 -14.46 -11.90 20.62
CA VAL A 203 -13.93 -10.64 21.14
C VAL A 203 -15.01 -9.95 21.98
N GLN A 204 -14.66 -9.53 23.19
CA GLN A 204 -15.55 -8.82 24.11
C GLN A 204 -15.31 -7.31 24.13
N GLY A 205 -14.10 -6.88 23.76
CA GLY A 205 -13.72 -5.49 23.86
C GLY A 205 -12.37 -5.18 23.24
N LEU A 206 -12.10 -3.89 23.10
CA LEU A 206 -10.75 -3.36 22.87
C LEU A 206 -10.36 -2.49 24.05
N ARG A 207 -9.12 -2.64 24.53
CA ARG A 207 -8.53 -1.66 25.45
C ARG A 207 -7.76 -0.63 24.66
N VAL A 208 -8.08 0.64 24.89
CA VAL A 208 -7.55 1.77 24.14
C VAL A 208 -6.89 2.75 25.09
N ARG A 209 -5.72 3.24 24.72
CA ARG A 209 -4.96 4.21 25.51
C ARG A 209 -4.54 5.40 24.66
N THR A 210 -4.37 6.54 25.32
CA THR A 210 -3.69 7.70 24.76
C THR A 210 -2.25 7.76 25.28
N LEU A 211 -1.37 8.51 24.62
CA LEU A 211 0.01 8.70 25.12
C LEU A 211 0.05 9.39 26.49
N GLY A 212 -0.94 10.23 26.79
CA GLY A 212 -1.10 10.88 28.11
C GLY A 212 -1.59 9.93 29.21
N GLY A 213 -1.70 8.63 28.94
CA GLY A 213 -2.01 7.60 29.92
C GLY A 213 -3.50 7.35 30.16
N LYS A 214 -4.40 8.18 29.62
CA LYS A 214 -5.85 7.92 29.68
C LYS A 214 -6.17 6.59 29.01
N GLU A 215 -7.05 5.81 29.63
CA GLU A 215 -7.48 4.50 29.16
C GLU A 215 -9.00 4.45 29.05
N TYR A 216 -9.52 3.78 28.02
CA TYR A 216 -10.95 3.53 27.83
C TYR A 216 -11.17 2.20 27.09
N ARG A 217 -12.43 1.77 27.02
CA ARG A 217 -12.82 0.51 26.37
C ARG A 217 -13.76 0.75 25.19
N VAL A 218 -13.70 -0.15 24.22
CA VAL A 218 -14.63 -0.18 23.08
C VAL A 218 -15.30 -1.54 22.97
N ARG A 219 -16.64 -1.56 22.96
CA ARG A 219 -17.46 -2.74 22.73
C ARG A 219 -18.19 -2.64 21.40
N ALA A 220 -18.12 -3.70 20.60
CA ALA A 220 -18.81 -3.78 19.33
C ALA A 220 -19.25 -5.21 19.03
N ARG A 221 -20.21 -5.35 18.12
CA ARG A 221 -20.67 -6.67 17.65
C ARG A 221 -19.67 -7.30 16.68
N CYS A 222 -18.98 -6.46 15.91
CA CYS A 222 -17.95 -6.87 14.98
C CYS A 222 -16.73 -5.93 15.08
N TYR A 223 -15.55 -6.50 14.87
CA TYR A 223 -14.28 -5.80 14.93
C TYR A 223 -13.47 -6.06 13.66
N VAL A 224 -12.86 -5.01 13.12
CA VAL A 224 -11.99 -5.08 11.94
C VAL A 224 -10.62 -4.50 12.31
N LEU A 225 -9.56 -5.28 12.14
CA LEU A 225 -8.18 -4.82 12.33
C LEU A 225 -7.58 -4.38 10.99
N ALA A 226 -7.31 -3.08 10.85
CA ALA A 226 -6.79 -2.44 9.65
C ALA A 226 -5.58 -1.54 9.98
N CYS A 227 -4.73 -1.95 10.92
CA CYS A 227 -3.63 -1.16 11.49
C CYS A 227 -2.34 -1.16 10.66
N SER A 228 -2.33 -1.75 9.45
CA SER A 228 -1.15 -2.21 8.66
C SER A 228 -0.64 -3.60 9.03
N THR A 229 0.15 -4.20 8.14
CA THR A 229 0.68 -5.57 8.25
C THR A 229 1.40 -5.82 9.57
N ILE A 230 2.37 -4.98 9.92
CA ILE A 230 3.19 -5.16 11.12
C ILE A 230 2.37 -4.90 12.39
N GLN A 231 1.56 -3.84 12.42
CA GLN A 231 0.84 -3.47 13.64
C GLN A 231 -0.35 -4.41 13.92
N ASN A 232 -0.98 -4.99 12.89
CA ASN A 232 -1.98 -6.05 13.08
C ASN A 232 -1.35 -7.27 13.77
N ALA A 233 -0.21 -7.75 13.27
CA ALA A 233 0.49 -8.88 13.89
C ALA A 233 0.95 -8.55 15.31
N ARG A 234 1.56 -7.37 15.53
CA ARG A 234 1.98 -6.91 16.85
C ARG A 234 0.82 -6.84 17.84
N LEU A 235 -0.32 -6.26 17.45
CA LEU A 235 -1.48 -6.14 18.31
C LEU A 235 -2.04 -7.52 18.69
N LEU A 236 -2.16 -8.43 17.73
CA LEU A 236 -2.64 -9.80 17.98
C LEU A 236 -1.69 -10.56 18.93
N LEU A 237 -0.38 -10.50 18.69
CA LEU A 237 0.63 -11.14 19.54
C LEU A 237 0.70 -10.53 20.94
N ALA A 238 0.55 -9.21 21.05
CA ALA A 238 0.51 -8.50 22.34
C ALA A 238 -0.82 -8.71 23.10
N SER A 239 -1.88 -9.12 22.41
CA SER A 239 -3.18 -9.44 23.02
C SER A 239 -3.15 -10.85 23.60
N ASN A 240 -2.40 -11.02 24.69
CA ASN A 240 -2.05 -12.33 25.24
C ASN A 240 -2.54 -12.61 26.66
N ARG A 241 -3.43 -11.76 27.21
CA ARG A 241 -3.95 -11.98 28.57
C ARG A 241 -4.76 -13.27 28.66
N GLN A 242 -5.68 -13.50 27.73
CA GLN A 242 -6.44 -14.76 27.63
C GLN A 242 -5.76 -15.77 26.70
N ALA A 243 -5.23 -15.33 25.56
CA ALA A 243 -4.54 -16.18 24.60
C ALA A 243 -3.03 -16.13 24.83
N THR A 244 -2.47 -17.01 25.65
CA THR A 244 -1.07 -16.92 26.14
C THR A 244 0.00 -16.87 25.04
N VAL A 245 -0.27 -17.41 23.85
CA VAL A 245 0.62 -17.37 22.67
C VAL A 245 0.31 -16.23 21.68
N GLY A 246 -0.59 -15.32 22.05
CA GLY A 246 -1.15 -14.27 21.20
C GLY A 246 -2.52 -14.63 20.62
N LEU A 247 -3.42 -13.65 20.51
CA LEU A 247 -4.77 -13.85 20.00
C LEU A 247 -4.74 -14.31 18.53
N GLY A 248 -5.47 -15.39 18.23
CA GLY A 248 -5.51 -15.98 16.89
C GLY A 248 -4.25 -16.75 16.49
N ASN A 249 -3.26 -16.87 17.38
CA ASN A 249 -1.96 -17.49 17.08
C ASN A 249 -1.87 -18.97 17.46
N ALA A 250 -2.99 -19.69 17.51
CA ALA A 250 -3.02 -21.12 17.89
C ALA A 250 -2.24 -22.03 16.92
N HIS A 251 -2.03 -21.58 15.68
CA HIS A 251 -1.24 -22.27 14.67
C HIS A 251 0.15 -21.66 14.45
N ASP A 252 0.57 -20.73 15.32
CA ASP A 252 1.87 -20.05 15.25
C ASP A 252 2.11 -19.35 13.89
N LEU A 253 1.07 -18.77 13.28
CA LEU A 253 1.16 -18.11 11.97
C LEU A 253 1.15 -16.59 12.04
N VAL A 254 0.73 -15.99 13.16
CA VAL A 254 0.62 -14.54 13.29
C VAL A 254 2.04 -13.93 13.24
N GLY A 255 2.27 -13.06 12.25
CA GLY A 255 3.58 -12.46 12.00
C GLY A 255 4.54 -13.33 11.17
N ARG A 256 4.15 -14.56 10.81
CA ARG A 256 4.90 -15.40 9.87
C ARG A 256 4.47 -15.15 8.42
N TYR A 257 5.23 -15.72 7.49
CA TYR A 257 5.06 -15.53 6.04
C TYR A 257 5.06 -14.05 5.64
N PHE A 258 5.83 -13.23 6.36
CA PHE A 258 6.06 -11.85 5.98
C PHE A 258 6.69 -11.81 4.58
N MET A 259 6.10 -10.99 3.70
CA MET A 259 6.52 -10.83 2.31
C MET A 259 6.75 -9.35 2.03
N GLU A 260 7.79 -9.08 1.25
CA GLU A 260 8.12 -7.78 0.69
C GLU A 260 8.66 -7.97 -0.72
N HIS A 261 8.56 -6.94 -1.57
CA HIS A 261 9.15 -6.95 -2.89
C HIS A 261 10.66 -6.67 -2.81
N LEU A 262 11.44 -7.68 -3.17
CA LEU A 262 12.87 -7.49 -3.43
C LEU A 262 13.04 -6.81 -4.78
N GLU A 263 13.61 -5.61 -4.77
CA GLU A 263 14.02 -4.91 -5.98
C GLU A 263 15.54 -4.96 -6.11
N MET A 264 16.00 -5.49 -7.23
CA MET A 264 17.43 -5.58 -7.54
C MET A 264 17.73 -4.89 -8.88
N PRO A 265 18.91 -4.27 -9.03
CA PRO A 265 19.43 -3.89 -10.34
C PRO A 265 19.40 -5.09 -11.27
N GLY A 266 18.79 -4.91 -12.45
CA GLY A 266 18.83 -5.90 -13.51
C GLY A 266 20.10 -5.76 -14.33
N GLY A 267 19.97 -5.18 -15.52
CA GLY A 267 21.08 -4.91 -16.41
C GLY A 267 20.74 -3.85 -17.45
N GLU A 268 21.70 -3.57 -18.33
CA GLU A 268 21.53 -2.61 -19.42
C GLU A 268 21.06 -3.31 -20.69
N LEU A 269 20.23 -2.60 -21.47
CA LEU A 269 19.75 -3.08 -22.76
C LEU A 269 19.92 -1.97 -23.81
N VAL A 270 20.65 -2.28 -24.88
CA VAL A 270 20.77 -1.40 -26.04
C VAL A 270 19.76 -1.83 -27.10
N LEU A 271 18.79 -0.95 -27.39
CA LEU A 271 17.75 -1.20 -28.38
C LEU A 271 18.03 -0.45 -29.69
N ALA A 272 18.17 -1.19 -30.79
CA ALA A 272 18.23 -0.62 -32.13
C ALA A 272 16.83 -0.18 -32.62
N LYS A 273 16.78 0.77 -33.58
CA LYS A 273 15.54 1.08 -34.30
C LYS A 273 15.07 -0.14 -35.11
N PRO A 274 13.74 -0.38 -35.24
CA PRO A 274 12.65 0.44 -34.69
C PRO A 274 12.26 0.08 -33.24
N ARG A 275 12.90 -0.91 -32.58
CA ARG A 275 12.50 -1.36 -31.23
C ARG A 275 12.62 -0.26 -30.18
N SER A 276 13.66 0.57 -30.25
CA SER A 276 13.82 1.73 -29.36
C SER A 276 12.70 2.76 -29.44
N ALA A 277 11.92 2.78 -30.54
CA ALA A 277 10.76 3.65 -30.67
C ALA A 277 9.52 3.15 -29.88
N LYS A 278 9.54 1.90 -29.38
CA LYS A 278 8.42 1.27 -28.65
C LYS A 278 8.55 1.38 -27.12
N MET A 279 9.33 2.33 -26.63
CA MET A 279 9.60 2.48 -25.20
C MET A 279 8.54 3.28 -24.43
N LYS A 280 7.60 3.92 -25.14
CA LYS A 280 6.59 4.80 -24.52
C LYS A 280 5.75 4.08 -23.46
N ILE A 281 5.31 2.85 -23.72
CA ILE A 281 4.50 2.08 -22.75
C ILE A 281 5.26 1.77 -21.46
N TYR A 282 6.58 1.67 -21.51
CA TYR A 282 7.42 1.37 -20.34
C TYR A 282 7.88 2.63 -19.59
N ALA A 283 7.72 3.80 -20.21
CA ALA A 283 8.17 5.05 -19.64
C ALA A 283 7.27 5.48 -18.47
N LEU A 284 7.88 6.12 -17.47
CA LEU A 284 7.18 6.74 -16.35
C LEU A 284 7.59 8.19 -16.22
N GLN A 285 6.58 9.06 -16.28
CA GLN A 285 6.66 10.45 -15.89
C GLN A 285 5.64 10.68 -14.77
N PHE A 286 6.14 10.90 -13.55
CA PHE A 286 5.30 11.10 -12.37
C PHE A 286 4.28 12.22 -12.60
N GLY A 287 3.02 11.96 -12.24
CA GLY A 287 1.90 12.90 -12.40
C GLY A 287 1.28 12.93 -13.80
N LEU A 288 1.98 12.49 -14.86
CA LEU A 288 1.46 12.48 -16.23
C LEU A 288 1.06 11.08 -16.71
N THR A 289 1.91 10.07 -16.47
CA THR A 289 1.63 8.70 -16.88
C THR A 289 0.41 8.15 -16.13
N LYS A 290 -0.61 7.68 -16.86
CA LYS A 290 -1.82 7.07 -16.29
C LYS A 290 -1.81 5.54 -16.32
N ALA A 291 -1.11 4.96 -17.28
CA ALA A 291 -0.85 3.54 -17.35
C ALA A 291 0.54 3.30 -17.95
N ARG A 292 1.20 2.23 -17.50
CA ARG A 292 2.48 1.78 -18.04
C ARG A 292 2.57 0.27 -18.02
N GLY A 293 3.38 -0.29 -18.91
CA GLY A 293 3.75 -1.69 -18.94
C GLY A 293 5.04 -1.95 -18.16
N GLU A 294 5.13 -3.15 -17.60
CA GLU A 294 6.39 -3.78 -17.19
C GLU A 294 6.50 -5.14 -17.86
N LEU A 295 7.73 -5.64 -18.01
CA LEU A 295 7.95 -6.97 -18.52
C LEU A 295 7.69 -7.99 -17.41
N ALA A 296 6.81 -8.95 -17.62
CA ALA A 296 6.49 -10.00 -16.67
C ALA A 296 6.72 -11.37 -17.29
N LEU A 297 7.17 -12.34 -16.49
CA LEU A 297 7.37 -13.72 -16.97
C LEU A 297 6.03 -14.43 -17.13
N GLY A 298 5.87 -15.16 -18.23
CA GLY A 298 4.69 -15.97 -18.49
C GLY A 298 4.52 -17.09 -17.46
N PRO A 299 3.28 -17.51 -17.15
CA PRO A 299 3.03 -18.54 -16.14
C PRO A 299 3.65 -19.91 -16.47
N GLN A 300 3.83 -20.22 -17.77
CA GLN A 300 4.51 -21.43 -18.21
C GLN A 300 6.00 -21.41 -17.81
N VAL A 301 6.70 -20.31 -18.09
CA VAL A 301 8.11 -20.12 -17.71
C VAL A 301 8.28 -20.20 -16.20
N GLN A 302 7.35 -19.59 -15.44
CA GLN A 302 7.37 -19.67 -13.97
C GLN A 302 7.30 -21.12 -13.47
N ARG A 303 6.45 -21.95 -14.10
CA ARG A 303 6.33 -23.39 -13.77
C ARG A 303 7.56 -24.20 -14.16
N GLU A 304 8.06 -23.99 -15.38
CA GLU A 304 9.21 -24.73 -15.92
C GLU A 304 10.47 -24.50 -15.07
N HIS A 305 10.67 -23.28 -14.59
CA HIS A 305 11.85 -22.91 -13.80
C HIS A 305 11.63 -22.91 -12.28
N GLY A 306 10.40 -23.12 -11.81
CA GLY A 306 10.09 -23.08 -10.38
C GLY A 306 10.39 -21.72 -9.73
N ILE A 307 10.08 -20.62 -10.43
CA ILE A 307 10.35 -19.24 -9.99
C ILE A 307 9.08 -18.52 -9.56
N LEU A 308 9.23 -17.47 -8.75
CA LEU A 308 8.11 -16.65 -8.30
C LEU A 308 7.64 -15.67 -9.37
N ASN A 309 6.43 -15.15 -9.19
CA ASN A 309 5.91 -14.08 -10.04
C ASN A 309 6.70 -12.79 -9.78
N GLY A 310 6.99 -12.05 -10.84
CA GLY A 310 7.84 -10.86 -10.77
C GLY A 310 7.85 -10.08 -12.07
N THR A 311 8.26 -8.82 -11.97
CA THR A 311 8.31 -7.90 -13.11
C THR A 311 9.68 -7.25 -13.23
N ALA A 312 10.02 -6.86 -14.45
CA ALA A 312 11.17 -6.04 -14.78
C ALA A 312 10.69 -4.69 -15.31
N SER A 313 11.09 -3.64 -14.61
CA SER A 313 10.89 -2.25 -15.03
C SER A 313 11.97 -1.83 -16.02
N LEU A 314 11.57 -1.21 -17.13
CA LEU A 314 12.51 -0.57 -18.05
C LEU A 314 12.50 0.94 -17.82
N ALA A 315 13.68 1.54 -17.75
CA ALA A 315 13.85 2.98 -17.70
C ALA A 315 14.90 3.40 -18.76
N PRO A 316 14.68 4.50 -19.49
CA PRO A 316 15.73 5.09 -20.30
C PRO A 316 16.92 5.46 -19.42
N GLY A 317 18.13 5.18 -19.89
CA GLY A 317 19.39 5.54 -19.23
C GLY A 317 20.41 6.05 -20.24
N ALA A 318 21.41 6.80 -19.75
CA ALA A 318 22.54 7.22 -20.57
C ALA A 318 23.58 6.09 -20.72
N PRO A 319 24.40 6.09 -21.79
CA PRO A 319 25.50 5.14 -21.92
C PRO A 319 26.44 5.19 -20.70
N GLY A 320 26.68 4.04 -20.05
CA GLY A 320 27.51 3.94 -18.85
C GLY A 320 26.82 4.38 -17.55
N GLU A 321 25.52 4.66 -17.57
CA GLU A 321 24.75 4.92 -16.36
C GLU A 321 24.53 3.62 -15.57
N GLU A 322 25.04 3.58 -14.34
CA GLU A 322 24.86 2.43 -13.45
C GLU A 322 23.38 2.19 -13.12
N VAL A 323 22.92 0.96 -13.36
CA VAL A 323 21.56 0.52 -12.99
C VAL A 323 21.44 0.41 -11.47
N LYS A 324 20.46 1.11 -10.91
CA LYS A 324 20.17 1.15 -9.47
C LYS A 324 18.71 0.83 -9.21
N SER A 325 18.44 0.05 -8.18
CA SER A 325 17.08 -0.14 -7.64
C SER A 325 16.52 1.17 -7.10
N THR A 326 15.21 1.24 -6.89
CA THR A 326 14.54 2.33 -6.17
C THR A 326 15.25 2.61 -4.84
N PHE A 327 15.51 1.57 -4.04
CA PHE A 327 16.16 1.71 -2.73
C PHE A 327 17.58 2.28 -2.82
N GLN A 328 18.33 1.97 -3.88
CA GLN A 328 19.67 2.54 -4.12
C GLN A 328 19.62 3.96 -4.73
N ARG A 329 18.52 4.32 -5.41
CA ARG A 329 18.30 5.66 -5.98
C ARG A 329 17.83 6.69 -4.96
N PHE A 330 17.33 6.27 -3.80
CA PHE A 330 16.93 7.16 -2.71
C PHE A 330 18.02 7.24 -1.63
N PRO A 331 19.08 8.05 -1.81
CA PRO A 331 20.05 8.26 -0.74
C PRO A 331 19.35 8.85 0.49
N PRO A 332 19.85 8.63 1.71
CA PRO A 332 19.24 9.15 2.94
C PRO A 332 18.92 10.65 2.87
N GLN A 333 19.76 11.43 2.18
CA GLN A 333 19.57 12.86 1.94
C GLN A 333 18.30 13.18 1.14
N MET A 334 17.95 12.34 0.15
CA MET A 334 16.72 12.48 -0.62
C MET A 334 15.49 12.13 0.22
N GLN A 335 15.59 11.18 1.15
CA GLN A 335 14.50 10.90 2.10
C GLN A 335 14.26 12.08 3.04
N VAL A 336 15.34 12.72 3.53
CA VAL A 336 15.25 13.95 4.33
C VAL A 336 14.61 15.09 3.52
N ALA A 337 15.02 15.27 2.27
CA ALA A 337 14.45 16.27 1.37
C ALA A 337 12.96 16.02 1.08
N MET A 338 12.57 14.77 0.85
CA MET A 338 11.17 14.36 0.67
C MET A 338 10.33 14.70 1.90
N ARG A 339 10.80 14.33 3.10
CA ARG A 339 10.10 14.67 4.36
C ARG A 339 9.98 16.18 4.56
N ALA A 340 11.02 16.95 4.21
CA ALA A 340 10.98 18.41 4.31
C ALA A 340 9.99 19.03 3.32
N TRP A 341 9.93 18.53 2.08
CA TRP A 341 8.94 18.96 1.09
C TRP A 341 7.51 18.62 1.50
N GLU A 342 7.29 17.44 2.08
CA GLU A 342 6.00 17.04 2.62
C GLU A 342 5.58 17.92 3.80
N LYS A 343 6.48 18.17 4.75
CA LYS A 343 6.27 19.10 5.87
C LYS A 343 5.98 20.54 5.39
N GLY A 344 6.52 20.92 4.23
CA GLY A 344 6.26 22.19 3.56
C GLY A 344 4.91 22.28 2.82
N GLY A 345 4.01 21.30 2.99
CA GLY A 345 2.71 21.27 2.33
C GLY A 345 2.78 21.00 0.83
N ARG A 346 3.86 20.33 0.38
CA ARG A 346 4.05 19.91 -1.02
C ARG A 346 4.02 21.05 -2.04
N LYS A 347 4.46 22.24 -1.62
CA LYS A 347 4.61 23.37 -2.54
C LYS A 347 5.77 23.10 -3.50
N GLY A 348 5.51 23.23 -4.79
CA GLY A 348 6.50 23.00 -5.85
C GLY A 348 6.69 21.52 -6.21
N PRO A 349 7.53 21.23 -7.22
CA PRO A 349 7.78 19.88 -7.67
C PRO A 349 8.44 19.04 -6.56
N PRO A 350 8.08 17.75 -6.43
CA PRO A 350 8.68 16.89 -5.43
C PRO A 350 10.21 16.78 -5.63
N PRO A 351 10.99 16.58 -4.56
CA PRO A 351 12.46 16.49 -4.62
C PRO A 351 13.01 15.49 -5.67
N PHE A 352 12.29 14.43 -6.00
CA PHE A 352 12.69 13.51 -7.07
C PHE A 352 12.48 14.07 -8.48
N ALA A 353 11.59 15.04 -8.67
CA ALA A 353 11.34 15.71 -9.95
C ALA A 353 12.36 16.82 -10.23
N SER A 354 12.94 17.43 -9.19
CA SER A 354 14.04 18.39 -9.33
C SER A 354 15.43 17.74 -9.46
N ALA A 355 15.56 16.46 -9.07
CA ALA A 355 16.79 15.69 -9.24
C ALA A 355 17.14 15.34 -10.69
N GLY A 356 16.40 15.86 -11.67
CA GLY A 356 16.74 15.85 -13.09
C GLY A 356 17.05 14.45 -13.65
N ARG A 357 16.07 13.81 -14.28
CA ARG A 357 16.45 12.95 -15.42
C ARG A 357 16.96 13.90 -16.51
N PRO A 358 18.16 13.72 -17.07
CA PRO A 358 18.54 14.49 -18.25
C PRO A 358 17.45 14.31 -19.30
N SER A 359 16.88 15.42 -19.75
CA SER A 359 15.87 15.41 -20.80
C SER A 359 16.53 14.89 -22.07
N LEU A 360 16.10 13.73 -22.57
CA LEU A 360 16.57 13.17 -23.84
C LEU A 360 16.09 13.98 -25.08
N ASN A 361 15.48 15.15 -24.89
CA ASN A 361 15.02 16.03 -25.97
C ASN A 361 16.07 17.04 -26.46
N SER A 362 17.31 17.02 -25.95
CA SER A 362 18.36 17.92 -26.48
C SER A 362 19.19 17.34 -27.63
N ALA A 363 18.95 16.10 -28.08
CA ALA A 363 19.65 15.50 -29.21
C ALA A 363 18.96 15.75 -30.58
N ALA A 364 18.27 16.89 -30.73
CA ALA A 364 17.71 17.36 -31.99
C ALA A 364 18.45 18.63 -32.49
N SER A 365 19.79 18.58 -32.51
CA SER A 365 20.60 19.51 -33.29
C SER A 365 22.03 18.97 -33.40
N ALA A 366 22.25 18.04 -34.32
CA ALA A 366 23.52 17.89 -35.00
C ALA A 366 23.27 18.17 -36.50
N PRO A 367 24.04 19.07 -37.13
CA PRO A 367 23.90 19.39 -38.56
C PRO A 367 24.42 18.22 -39.42
N PRO A 368 24.15 18.22 -40.76
CA PRO A 368 23.90 17.02 -41.56
C PRO A 368 25.06 16.02 -41.69
#